data_AF-A0AAD4R374-F1
#
_entry.id   AF-A0AAD4R374-F1
#
_cell.length_a   1.000
_cell.length_b   1.000
_cell.length_c   1.000
_cell.angle_alpha   90.00
_cell.angle_beta   90.00
_cell.angle_gamma   90.00
#
_symmetry.space_group_name_H-M   'P 1'
#
loop_
_entity.id
_entity.type
_entity.pdbx_description
1 polymer ?
#
loop_
_entity_poly.entity_id
_entity_poly.type
_entity_poly.pdbx_seq_one_letter_code
_entity_poly.pdbx_strand_id
1 'polypeptide(L)'
;MFQSRLVKLQGTNILPTEVIYDVVQFMTVENMKRLKRTSSVLHVHISRRLQQIKSSTENARAACPAKWTCKEVSDYFTSEGYQALAKKFLDQGFDGEAIMLLKREDLTSFGLNQGTARKVHALIETLRIAHPTIKVNPKNWTGKEVYDWFTSAGYQALAKKFLDQGYDGEAIMLLKREDLTSFGLSQGTARKVHALIEVLKKTSERMT
;
A
#
# COMPACT_ATOMS: atom_id res chain seq x y z
N MET A 1 -52.67 -12.23 4.76
CA MET A 1 -53.79 -13.18 4.89
C MET A 1 -54.22 -13.63 3.50
N PHE A 2 -53.75 -14.77 3.00
CA PHE A 2 -54.34 -15.42 1.84
C PHE A 2 -55.02 -16.70 2.35
N GLN A 3 -56.29 -16.56 2.73
CA GLN A 3 -57.15 -17.67 3.10
C GLN A 3 -57.52 -18.48 1.84
N SER A 4 -57.24 -19.77 1.92
CA SER A 4 -58.07 -20.89 1.48
C SER A 4 -59.00 -20.73 0.27
N ARG A 5 -58.63 -21.39 -0.83
CA ARG A 5 -59.58 -22.19 -1.65
C ARG A 5 -58.87 -23.44 -2.16
N LEU A 6 -58.74 -24.41 -1.25
CA LEU A 6 -58.35 -25.78 -1.55
C LEU A 6 -59.61 -26.46 -2.13
N VAL A 7 -59.79 -26.35 -3.44
CA VAL A 7 -60.82 -27.13 -4.15
C VAL A 7 -60.32 -28.57 -4.22
N LYS A 8 -60.98 -29.45 -3.46
CA LYS A 8 -60.82 -30.91 -3.60
C LYS A 8 -61.31 -31.30 -5.00
N LEU A 9 -60.40 -31.66 -5.89
CA LEU A 9 -60.72 -32.46 -7.07
C LEU A 9 -60.11 -33.85 -6.86
N GLN A 10 -60.98 -34.80 -6.51
CA GLN A 10 -60.70 -36.20 -6.77
C GLN A 10 -60.83 -36.42 -8.28
N GLY A 11 -59.83 -37.08 -8.88
CA GLY A 11 -59.88 -37.53 -10.28
C GLY A 11 -59.11 -36.61 -11.24
N THR A 12 -58.04 -37.16 -11.81
CA THR A 12 -57.11 -36.56 -12.79
C THR A 12 -56.17 -35.49 -12.23
N ASN A 13 -54.91 -35.90 -12.09
CA ASN A 13 -53.81 -35.15 -11.48
C ASN A 13 -53.14 -34.25 -12.54
N ILE A 14 -53.92 -33.41 -13.21
CA ILE A 14 -53.44 -32.49 -14.25
C ILE A 14 -53.91 -31.08 -13.88
N LEU A 15 -52.98 -30.21 -13.52
CA LEU A 15 -53.28 -28.80 -13.25
C LEU A 15 -53.87 -28.16 -14.52
N PRO A 16 -54.92 -27.31 -14.42
CA PRO A 16 -55.42 -26.56 -15.57
C PRO A 16 -54.29 -25.78 -16.23
N THR A 17 -54.25 -25.76 -17.56
CA THR A 17 -53.18 -25.12 -18.35
C THR A 17 -52.93 -23.67 -17.94
N GLU A 18 -53.96 -22.92 -17.55
CA GLU A 18 -53.83 -21.54 -17.06
C GLU A 18 -52.99 -21.44 -15.75
N VAL A 19 -53.16 -22.40 -14.83
CA VAL A 19 -52.38 -22.47 -13.59
C VAL A 19 -50.91 -22.84 -13.88
N ILE A 20 -50.68 -23.67 -14.90
CA ILE A 20 -49.33 -24.01 -15.36
C ILE A 20 -48.64 -22.78 -15.96
N TYR A 21 -49.32 -22.00 -16.80
CA TYR A 21 -48.78 -20.76 -17.37
C TYR A 21 -48.39 -19.76 -16.30
N ASP A 22 -49.24 -19.52 -15.29
CA ASP A 22 -48.95 -18.58 -14.21
C ASP A 22 -47.78 -19.04 -13.34
N VAL A 23 -47.69 -20.33 -13.00
CA VAL A 23 -46.57 -20.87 -12.22
C VAL A 23 -45.26 -20.79 -13.01
N VAL A 24 -45.28 -21.13 -14.30
CA VAL A 24 -44.09 -21.00 -15.17
C VAL A 24 -43.68 -19.54 -15.33
N GLN A 25 -44.62 -18.63 -15.55
CA GLN A 25 -44.35 -17.20 -15.72
C GLN A 25 -43.84 -16.56 -14.42
N PHE A 26 -44.40 -16.91 -13.27
CA PHE A 26 -43.90 -16.48 -11.96
C PHE A 26 -42.49 -17.01 -11.69
N MET A 27 -42.23 -18.29 -11.95
CA MET A 27 -40.88 -18.87 -11.81
C MET A 27 -39.87 -18.21 -12.77
N THR A 28 -40.27 -17.90 -14.00
CA THR A 28 -39.40 -17.25 -14.99
C THR A 28 -39.05 -15.82 -14.57
N VAL A 29 -40.02 -15.06 -14.04
CA VAL A 29 -39.81 -13.70 -13.52
C VAL A 29 -38.93 -13.70 -12.27
N GLU A 30 -39.16 -14.61 -11.33
CA GLU A 30 -38.32 -14.75 -10.14
C GLU A 30 -36.90 -15.22 -10.49
N ASN A 31 -36.75 -16.13 -11.46
CA ASN A 31 -35.43 -16.52 -11.98
C ASN A 31 -34.70 -15.34 -12.64
N MET A 32 -35.40 -14.49 -13.41
CA MET A 32 -34.81 -13.27 -13.98
C MET A 32 -34.42 -12.24 -12.90
N LYS A 33 -35.24 -12.07 -11.85
CA LYS A 33 -34.90 -11.19 -10.72
C LYS A 33 -33.70 -11.73 -9.93
N ARG A 34 -33.64 -13.04 -9.71
CA ARG A 34 -32.50 -13.73 -9.09
C ARG A 34 -31.24 -13.55 -9.94
N LEU A 35 -31.32 -13.72 -11.26
CA LEU A 35 -30.20 -13.54 -12.19
C LEU A 35 -29.69 -12.08 -12.22
N LYS A 36 -30.60 -11.10 -12.18
CA LYS A 36 -30.22 -9.67 -12.08
C LYS A 36 -29.56 -9.36 -10.74
N ARG A 37 -30.08 -9.91 -9.63
CA ARG A 37 -29.48 -9.77 -8.29
C ARG A 37 -28.11 -10.43 -8.21
N THR A 38 -27.93 -11.64 -8.75
CA THR A 38 -26.64 -12.32 -8.77
C THR A 38 -25.64 -11.61 -9.67
N SER A 39 -26.07 -11.06 -10.82
CA SER A 39 -25.24 -10.22 -11.69
C SER A 39 -24.76 -8.94 -10.98
N SER A 40 -25.64 -8.25 -10.26
CA SER A 40 -25.25 -7.08 -9.44
C SER A 40 -24.30 -7.47 -8.30
N VAL A 41 -24.53 -8.61 -7.64
CA VAL A 41 -23.66 -9.12 -6.57
C VAL A 41 -22.29 -9.52 -7.13
N LEU A 42 -22.24 -10.13 -8.32
CA LEU A 42 -21.00 -10.46 -9.02
C LEU A 42 -20.25 -9.19 -9.43
N HIS A 43 -20.95 -8.18 -9.95
CA HIS A 43 -20.35 -6.88 -10.29
C HIS A 43 -19.74 -6.19 -9.06
N VAL A 44 -20.42 -6.23 -7.91
CA VAL A 44 -19.90 -5.72 -6.63
C VAL A 44 -18.67 -6.52 -6.17
N HIS A 45 -18.69 -7.85 -6.28
CA HIS A 45 -17.54 -8.69 -5.91
C HIS A 45 -16.33 -8.48 -6.84
N ILE A 46 -16.57 -8.34 -8.14
CA ILE A 46 -15.52 -8.04 -9.13
C ILE A 46 -14.95 -6.66 -8.86
N SER A 47 -15.78 -5.64 -8.62
CA SER A 47 -15.33 -4.28 -8.31
C SER A 47 -14.52 -4.23 -7.01
N ARG A 48 -14.96 -4.94 -5.97
CA ARG A 48 -14.25 -5.08 -4.69
C ARG A 48 -12.93 -5.84 -4.86
N ARG A 49 -12.91 -6.92 -5.65
CA ARG A 49 -11.67 -7.64 -5.98
C ARG A 49 -10.71 -6.78 -6.80
N LEU A 50 -11.20 -6.01 -7.76
CA LEU A 50 -10.37 -5.08 -8.53
C LEU A 50 -9.83 -3.95 -7.65
N GLN A 51 -10.61 -3.45 -6.70
CA GLN A 51 -10.13 -2.50 -5.68
C GLN A 51 -9.10 -3.13 -4.73
N GLN A 52 -9.30 -4.38 -4.30
CA GLN A 52 -8.33 -5.12 -3.49
C GLN A 52 -7.05 -5.43 -4.26
N ILE A 53 -7.13 -5.76 -5.55
CA ILE A 53 -5.98 -5.96 -6.43
C ILE A 53 -5.28 -4.61 -6.67
N LYS A 54 -6.04 -3.52 -6.80
CA LYS A 54 -5.47 -2.17 -6.95
C LYS A 54 -4.76 -1.71 -5.69
N SER A 55 -5.33 -1.92 -4.50
CA SER A 55 -4.66 -1.62 -3.22
C SER A 55 -3.49 -2.57 -2.95
N SER A 56 -3.58 -3.84 -3.38
CA SER A 56 -2.49 -4.81 -3.27
C SER A 56 -1.34 -4.50 -4.26
N THR A 57 -1.65 -3.96 -5.44
CA THR A 57 -0.63 -3.53 -6.42
C THR A 57 -0.04 -2.16 -6.06
N GLU A 58 -0.79 -1.26 -5.42
CA GLU A 58 -0.25 -0.05 -4.78
C GLU A 58 0.68 -0.41 -3.60
N ASN A 59 0.29 -1.41 -2.78
CA ASN A 59 1.13 -1.93 -1.70
C ASN A 59 2.34 -2.74 -2.20
N ALA A 60 2.23 -3.45 -3.33
CA ALA A 60 3.35 -4.16 -3.96
C ALA A 60 4.28 -3.20 -4.73
N ARG A 61 3.76 -2.08 -5.25
CA ARG A 61 4.57 -1.01 -5.82
C ARG A 61 5.41 -0.31 -4.76
N ALA A 62 4.98 -0.23 -3.51
CA ALA A 62 5.84 0.21 -2.41
C ALA A 62 6.97 -0.79 -2.06
N ALA A 63 6.97 -2.00 -2.62
CA ALA A 63 7.80 -3.10 -2.12
C ALA A 63 9.18 -3.25 -2.77
N CYS A 64 9.68 -2.30 -3.58
CA CYS A 64 11.10 -2.11 -3.94
C CYS A 64 11.29 -0.95 -4.92
N PRO A 65 11.54 0.28 -4.42
CA PRO A 65 11.79 1.42 -5.27
C PRO A 65 12.95 1.24 -6.27
N ALA A 66 13.94 0.38 -5.99
CA ALA A 66 14.99 0.05 -6.97
C ALA A 66 14.51 -0.81 -8.14
N LYS A 67 13.45 -1.61 -7.98
CA LYS A 67 12.92 -2.47 -9.05
C LYS A 67 11.85 -1.78 -9.89
N TRP A 68 11.57 -0.51 -9.62
CA TRP A 68 10.56 0.23 -10.36
C TRP A 68 10.96 0.39 -11.82
N THR A 69 10.01 0.12 -12.70
CA THR A 69 10.10 0.51 -14.10
C THR A 69 10.04 2.04 -14.23
N CYS A 70 10.49 2.58 -15.38
CA CYS A 70 10.42 4.02 -15.64
C CYS A 70 8.99 4.57 -15.55
N LYS A 71 7.99 3.74 -15.90
CA LYS A 71 6.58 4.08 -15.75
C LYS A 71 6.16 4.19 -14.29
N GLU A 72 6.60 3.28 -13.43
CA GLU A 72 6.25 3.30 -12.00
C GLU A 72 6.88 4.47 -11.26
N VAL A 73 8.13 4.78 -11.60
CA VAL A 73 8.80 6.03 -11.22
C VAL A 73 7.96 7.24 -11.59
N SER A 74 7.53 7.34 -12.86
CA SER A 74 6.74 8.48 -13.33
C SER A 74 5.38 8.56 -12.64
N ASP A 75 4.70 7.43 -12.47
CA ASP A 75 3.42 7.33 -11.77
C ASP A 75 3.57 7.85 -10.33
N TYR A 76 4.64 7.48 -9.62
CA TYR A 76 4.92 7.93 -8.25
C TYR A 76 5.15 9.46 -8.16
N PHE A 77 6.06 10.01 -8.96
CA PHE A 77 6.33 11.46 -8.92
C PHE A 77 5.12 12.28 -9.40
N THR A 78 4.26 11.70 -10.25
CA THR A 78 2.98 12.30 -10.63
C THR A 78 2.02 12.36 -9.45
N SER A 79 1.89 11.28 -8.66
CA SER A 79 1.05 11.27 -7.45
C SER A 79 1.55 12.20 -6.36
N GLU A 80 2.86 12.42 -6.28
CA GLU A 80 3.49 13.38 -5.37
C GLU A 80 3.40 14.84 -5.86
N GLY A 81 2.80 15.09 -7.03
CA GLY A 81 2.57 16.44 -7.56
C GLY A 81 3.75 17.04 -8.35
N TYR A 82 4.67 16.20 -8.84
CA TYR A 82 5.82 16.61 -9.65
C TYR A 82 5.68 16.16 -11.12
N GLN A 83 4.56 16.47 -11.77
CA GLN A 83 4.22 15.96 -13.11
C GLN A 83 5.27 16.31 -14.18
N ALA A 84 5.80 17.53 -14.15
CA ALA A 84 6.83 17.96 -15.11
C ALA A 84 8.15 17.19 -14.95
N LEU A 85 8.51 16.83 -13.71
CA LEU A 85 9.69 16.03 -13.41
C LEU A 85 9.46 14.56 -13.74
N ALA A 86 8.27 14.02 -13.41
CA ALA A 86 7.85 12.68 -13.75
C ALA A 86 7.95 12.42 -15.25
N LYS A 87 7.45 13.35 -16.07
CA LYS A 87 7.57 13.28 -17.52
C LYS A 87 9.03 13.27 -17.97
N LYS A 88 9.89 14.13 -17.42
CA LYS A 88 11.32 14.14 -17.74
C LYS A 88 12.01 12.81 -17.39
N PHE A 89 11.70 12.25 -16.22
CA PHE A 89 12.22 10.95 -15.81
C PHE A 89 11.77 9.84 -16.76
N LEU A 90 10.51 9.86 -17.19
CA LEU A 90 10.00 8.91 -18.19
C LEU A 90 10.70 9.07 -19.54
N ASP A 91 10.78 10.29 -20.06
CA ASP A 91 11.37 10.60 -21.38
C ASP A 91 12.86 10.24 -21.44
N GLN A 92 13.56 10.31 -20.31
CA GLN A 92 14.99 9.98 -20.18
C GLN A 92 15.24 8.54 -19.71
N GLY A 93 14.20 7.75 -19.47
CA GLY A 93 14.33 6.35 -19.06
C GLY A 93 14.86 6.14 -17.64
N PHE A 94 14.57 7.05 -16.71
CA PHE A 94 14.91 6.87 -15.29
C PHE A 94 14.05 5.78 -14.67
N ASP A 95 14.69 4.67 -14.31
CA ASP A 95 14.11 3.58 -13.56
C ASP A 95 14.38 3.73 -12.05
N GLY A 96 13.94 2.74 -11.29
CA GLY A 96 14.09 2.68 -9.85
C GLY A 96 15.54 2.76 -9.38
N GLU A 97 16.45 2.03 -10.03
CA GLU A 97 17.88 2.03 -9.69
C GLU A 97 18.49 3.41 -9.92
N ALA A 98 18.18 4.05 -11.05
CA ALA A 98 18.65 5.38 -11.38
C ALA A 98 18.22 6.42 -10.32
N ILE A 99 16.97 6.35 -9.85
CA ILE A 99 16.47 7.27 -8.81
C ILE A 99 17.09 7.00 -7.45
N MET A 100 17.39 5.74 -7.11
CA MET A 100 18.11 5.43 -5.88
C MET A 100 19.52 6.04 -5.88
N LEU A 101 20.11 6.36 -7.04
CA LEU A 101 21.44 6.96 -7.16
C LEU A 101 21.42 8.49 -7.24
N LEU A 102 20.26 9.11 -7.49
CA LEU A 102 20.15 10.56 -7.65
C LEU A 102 20.57 11.33 -6.39
N LYS A 103 21.53 12.22 -6.53
CA LYS A 103 21.95 13.15 -5.48
C LYS A 103 21.26 14.49 -5.65
N ARG A 104 21.38 15.35 -4.64
CA ARG A 104 20.73 16.66 -4.65
C ARG A 104 21.28 17.54 -5.77
N GLU A 105 22.56 17.41 -6.06
CA GLU A 105 23.29 18.16 -7.10
C GLU A 105 22.78 17.78 -8.50
N ASP A 106 22.41 16.51 -8.68
CA ASP A 106 21.82 16.02 -9.93
C ASP A 106 20.45 16.65 -10.17
N LEU A 107 19.61 16.75 -9.13
CA LEU A 107 18.27 17.37 -9.21
C LEU A 107 18.30 18.85 -9.58
N THR A 108 19.31 19.59 -9.15
CA THR A 108 19.50 20.99 -9.59
C THR A 108 19.85 21.09 -11.08
N SER A 109 20.52 20.07 -11.62
CA SER A 109 20.87 19.98 -13.05
C SER A 109 19.64 19.71 -13.94
N PHE A 110 18.52 19.23 -13.37
CA PHE A 110 17.24 19.09 -14.07
C PHE A 110 16.43 20.39 -14.21
N GLY A 111 17.00 21.52 -13.77
CA GLY A 111 16.35 22.83 -13.80
C GLY A 111 15.37 23.08 -12.67
N LEU A 112 15.46 22.29 -11.58
CA LEU A 112 14.70 22.54 -10.36
C LEU A 112 15.37 23.64 -9.55
N ASN A 113 14.57 24.57 -9.01
CA ASN A 113 15.09 25.51 -8.02
C ASN A 113 15.54 24.75 -6.74
N GLN A 114 16.44 25.35 -5.97
CA GLN A 114 17.03 24.69 -4.80
C GLN A 114 15.99 24.20 -3.77
N GLY A 115 14.88 24.93 -3.62
CA GLY A 115 13.80 24.55 -2.70
C GLY A 115 13.07 23.28 -3.14
N THR A 116 12.71 23.20 -4.42
CA THR A 116 12.05 22.02 -5.01
C THR A 116 12.99 20.82 -5.06
N ALA A 117 14.26 21.02 -5.40
CA ALA A 117 15.28 19.97 -5.39
C ALA A 117 15.44 19.34 -3.99
N ARG A 118 15.41 20.15 -2.92
CA ARG A 118 15.43 19.64 -1.54
C ARG A 118 14.22 18.77 -1.21
N LYS A 119 13.02 19.18 -1.64
CA LYS A 119 11.78 18.43 -1.39
C LYS A 119 11.77 17.09 -2.13
N VAL A 120 12.12 17.09 -3.42
CA VAL A 120 12.23 15.88 -4.23
C VAL A 120 13.29 14.93 -3.67
N HIS A 121 14.45 15.46 -3.27
CA HIS A 121 15.49 14.64 -2.64
C HIS A 121 15.00 14.00 -1.33
N ALA A 122 14.19 14.70 -0.52
CA ALA A 122 13.63 14.13 0.69
C ALA A 122 12.62 13.00 0.41
N LEU A 123 11.87 13.09 -0.69
CA LEU A 123 11.00 12.00 -1.15
C LEU A 123 11.81 10.78 -1.59
N ILE A 124 12.86 10.99 -2.38
CA ILE A 124 13.78 9.92 -2.80
C ILE A 124 14.43 9.26 -1.57
N GLU A 125 14.83 10.06 -0.59
CA GLU A 125 15.38 9.53 0.66
C GLU A 125 14.35 8.67 1.41
N THR A 126 13.08 9.09 1.41
CA THR A 126 11.97 8.31 1.99
C THR A 126 11.79 6.98 1.26
N LEU A 127 11.93 6.96 -0.08
CA LEU A 127 11.92 5.73 -0.88
C LEU A 127 13.12 4.82 -0.58
N ARG A 128 14.31 5.38 -0.37
CA ARG A 128 15.51 4.63 0.05
C ARG A 128 15.33 3.98 1.42
N ILE A 129 14.65 4.65 2.33
CA ILE A 129 14.34 4.12 3.66
C ILE A 129 13.27 3.00 3.57
N ALA A 130 12.35 3.10 2.59
CA ALA A 130 11.33 2.10 2.31
C ALA A 130 11.84 0.86 1.55
N HIS A 131 13.17 0.69 1.41
CA HIS A 131 13.75 -0.46 0.74
C HIS A 131 13.44 -1.78 1.49
N PRO A 132 13.17 -2.89 0.78
CA PRO A 132 12.29 -3.98 1.24
C PRO A 132 13.04 -5.25 1.59
N THR A 133 14.19 -5.13 2.24
CA THR A 133 14.74 -6.28 2.97
C THR A 133 14.10 -6.43 4.35
N ILE A 134 13.13 -5.58 4.69
CA ILE A 134 12.68 -5.40 6.04
C ILE A 134 11.19 -5.68 6.10
N LYS A 135 10.80 -6.60 6.99
CA LYS A 135 9.41 -6.97 7.23
C LYS A 135 8.55 -5.72 7.43
N VAL A 136 7.33 -5.76 6.93
CA VAL A 136 6.46 -4.57 6.84
C VAL A 136 6.01 -4.03 8.21
N ASN A 137 6.14 -4.85 9.27
CA ASN A 137 5.84 -4.46 10.63
C ASN A 137 7.12 -4.39 11.49
N PRO A 138 7.56 -3.19 11.88
CA PRO A 138 8.69 -2.96 12.78
C PRO A 138 8.66 -3.76 14.06
N LYS A 139 7.47 -4.02 14.64
CA LYS A 139 7.38 -4.81 15.88
C LYS A 139 7.89 -6.24 15.72
N ASN A 140 7.92 -6.76 14.50
CA ASN A 140 8.36 -8.12 14.21
C ASN A 140 9.83 -8.17 13.74
N TRP A 141 10.57 -7.06 13.82
CA TRP A 141 11.96 -7.02 13.40
C TRP A 141 12.86 -7.63 14.45
N THR A 142 13.75 -8.48 14.00
CA THR A 142 14.93 -8.92 14.72
C THR A 142 15.95 -7.79 14.81
N GLY A 143 16.90 -7.89 15.74
CA GLY A 143 18.00 -6.93 15.83
C GLY A 143 18.83 -6.82 14.53
N LYS A 144 18.91 -7.90 13.74
CA LYS A 144 19.54 -7.86 12.41
C LYS A 144 18.77 -6.99 11.42
N GLU A 145 17.44 -7.08 11.41
CA GLU A 145 16.59 -6.26 10.53
C GLU A 145 16.64 -4.77 10.94
N VAL A 146 16.70 -4.49 12.24
CA VAL A 146 16.98 -3.15 12.78
C VAL A 146 18.35 -2.65 12.31
N TYR A 147 19.39 -3.50 12.41
CA TYR A 147 20.74 -3.17 11.95
C TYR A 147 20.78 -2.81 10.47
N ASP A 148 20.17 -3.65 9.62
CA ASP A 148 20.14 -3.47 8.18
C ASP A 148 19.41 -2.16 7.80
N TRP A 149 18.32 -1.84 8.50
CA TRP A 149 17.56 -0.60 8.29
C TRP A 149 18.33 0.67 8.69
N PHE A 150 18.97 0.68 9.85
CA PHE A 150 19.77 1.84 10.25
C PHE A 150 21.01 1.99 9.36
N THR A 151 21.58 0.88 8.90
CA THR A 151 22.71 0.87 7.95
C THR A 151 22.31 1.45 6.60
N SER A 152 21.14 1.08 6.07
CA SER A 152 20.64 1.63 4.80
C SER A 152 20.30 3.12 4.89
N ALA A 153 19.90 3.59 6.08
CA ALA A 153 19.71 5.01 6.38
C ALA A 153 21.01 5.80 6.67
N GLY A 154 22.18 5.15 6.58
CA GLY A 154 23.49 5.79 6.77
C GLY A 154 23.91 6.00 8.24
N TYR A 155 23.36 5.21 9.16
CA TYR A 155 23.67 5.24 10.60
C TYR A 155 24.36 3.96 11.08
N GLN A 156 25.38 3.49 10.36
CA GLN A 156 26.05 2.20 10.58
C GLN A 156 26.63 2.05 12.00
N ALA A 157 27.24 3.12 12.54
CA ALA A 157 27.80 3.09 13.89
C ALA A 157 26.71 2.96 14.97
N LEU A 158 25.55 3.58 14.76
CA LEU A 158 24.40 3.47 15.66
C LEU A 158 23.72 2.11 15.51
N ALA A 159 23.58 1.62 14.28
CA ALA A 159 23.07 0.30 13.96
C ALA A 159 23.84 -0.78 14.72
N LYS A 160 25.18 -0.70 14.69
CA LYS A 160 26.05 -1.62 15.40
C LYS A 160 25.83 -1.57 16.92
N LYS A 161 25.69 -0.37 17.51
CA LYS A 161 25.40 -0.24 18.94
C LYS A 161 24.05 -0.87 19.31
N PHE A 162 23.02 -0.66 18.50
CA PHE A 162 21.71 -1.28 18.72
C PHE A 162 21.78 -2.80 18.63
N LEU A 163 22.51 -3.33 17.64
CA LEU A 163 22.73 -4.77 17.52
C LEU A 163 23.49 -5.34 18.71
N ASP A 164 24.60 -4.70 19.11
CA ASP A 164 25.45 -5.13 20.23
C ASP A 164 24.69 -5.09 21.58
N GLN A 165 23.67 -4.24 21.71
CA GLN A 165 22.81 -4.13 22.89
C GLN A 165 21.49 -4.91 22.78
N GLY A 166 21.28 -5.66 21.69
CA GLY A 166 20.09 -6.49 21.52
C GLY A 166 18.80 -5.72 21.24
N TYR A 167 18.89 -4.49 20.71
CA TYR A 167 17.70 -3.73 20.30
C TYR A 167 17.04 -4.41 19.10
N ASP A 168 15.78 -4.79 19.29
CA ASP A 168 14.92 -5.33 18.27
C ASP A 168 13.87 -4.30 17.82
N GLY A 169 12.98 -4.74 16.95
CA GLY A 169 11.94 -3.93 16.38
C GLY A 169 10.98 -3.29 17.37
N GLU A 170 10.60 -4.00 18.43
CA GLU A 170 9.74 -3.45 19.48
C GLU A 170 10.48 -2.37 20.28
N ALA A 171 11.75 -2.62 20.62
CA ALA A 171 12.58 -1.66 21.34
C ALA A 171 12.75 -0.34 20.56
N ILE A 172 13.01 -0.41 19.25
CA ILE A 172 13.14 0.79 18.41
C ILE A 172 11.85 1.60 18.36
N MET A 173 10.69 0.95 18.38
CA MET A 173 9.39 1.62 18.37
C MET A 173 9.09 2.37 19.68
N LEU A 174 9.78 2.01 20.77
CA LEU A 174 9.64 2.67 22.06
C LEU A 174 10.67 3.77 22.30
N LEU A 175 11.70 3.88 21.44
CA LEU A 175 12.73 4.90 21.56
C LEU A 175 12.16 6.31 21.51
N LYS A 176 12.58 7.12 22.48
CA LYS A 176 12.34 8.55 22.52
C LYS A 176 13.61 9.30 22.14
N ARG A 177 13.46 10.61 21.95
CA ARG A 177 14.58 11.48 21.57
C ARG A 177 15.64 11.56 22.67
N GLU A 178 15.20 11.48 23.90
CA GLU A 178 16.05 11.53 25.09
C GLU A 178 16.97 10.31 25.13
N ASP A 179 16.44 9.13 24.81
CA ASP A 179 17.20 7.87 24.75
C ASP A 179 18.32 7.96 23.72
N LEU A 180 18.01 8.49 22.52
CA LEU A 180 19.00 8.70 21.45
C LEU A 180 20.12 9.67 21.85
N THR A 181 19.82 10.64 22.70
CA THR A 181 20.83 11.57 23.24
C THR A 181 21.74 10.84 24.23
N SER A 182 21.17 9.97 25.06
CA SER A 182 21.92 9.09 25.98
C SER A 182 22.83 8.10 25.25
N PHE A 183 22.52 7.76 23.99
CA PHE A 183 23.41 6.98 23.10
C PHE A 183 24.64 7.75 22.58
N GLY A 184 24.79 9.01 22.97
CA GLY A 184 25.89 9.89 22.57
C GLY A 184 25.67 10.57 21.22
N LEU A 185 24.43 10.62 20.71
CA LEU A 185 24.12 11.40 19.51
C LEU A 185 23.99 12.89 19.86
N SER A 186 24.48 13.74 18.97
CA SER A 186 24.21 15.17 19.07
C SER A 186 22.70 15.43 18.94
N GLN A 187 22.21 16.50 19.57
CA GLN A 187 20.79 16.89 19.54
C GLN A 187 20.22 16.96 18.11
N GLY A 188 21.02 17.45 17.16
CA GLY A 188 20.65 17.51 15.74
C GLY A 188 20.50 16.13 15.09
N THR A 189 21.42 15.21 15.36
CA THR A 189 21.37 13.84 14.82
C THR A 189 20.27 13.01 15.50
N ALA A 190 20.11 13.14 16.82
CA ALA A 190 19.03 12.50 17.57
C ALA A 190 17.65 12.91 17.02
N ARG A 191 17.46 14.19 16.68
CA ARG A 191 16.22 14.67 16.05
C ARG A 191 15.95 14.04 14.69
N LYS A 192 16.99 13.88 13.85
CA LYS A 192 16.87 13.24 12.52
C LYS A 192 16.51 11.77 12.64
N VAL A 193 17.22 11.03 13.51
CA VAL A 193 16.96 9.62 13.77
C VAL A 193 15.57 9.42 14.37
N HIS A 194 15.16 10.26 15.31
CA HIS A 194 13.81 10.18 15.86
C HIS A 194 12.74 10.45 14.79
N ALA A 195 12.96 11.43 13.91
CA ALA A 195 12.03 11.69 12.81
C ALA A 195 11.92 10.47 11.87
N LEU A 196 13.03 9.78 11.62
CA LEU A 196 13.07 8.55 10.84
C LEU A 196 12.22 7.43 11.47
N ILE A 197 12.38 7.21 12.78
CA ILE A 197 11.59 6.24 13.55
C ILE A 197 10.09 6.61 13.54
N GLU A 198 9.75 7.89 13.64
CA GLU A 198 8.36 8.35 13.58
C GLU A 198 7.71 8.13 12.21
N VAL A 199 8.48 8.29 11.12
CA VAL A 199 8.02 7.91 9.78
C VAL A 199 7.77 6.41 9.72
N LEU A 200 8.67 5.60 10.26
CA LEU A 200 8.51 4.15 10.31
C LEU A 200 7.24 3.72 11.07
N LYS A 201 6.95 4.35 12.21
CA LYS A 201 5.72 4.12 12.99
C LYS A 201 4.46 4.40 12.19
N LYS A 202 4.37 5.60 11.60
CA LYS A 202 3.22 6.01 10.80
C LYS A 202 3.01 5.12 9.60
N THR A 203 4.09 4.66 8.97
CA THR A 203 4.00 3.72 7.84
C THR A 203 3.46 2.38 8.30
N SER A 204 3.92 1.84 9.44
CA SER A 204 3.40 0.59 9.99
C SER A 204 1.92 0.66 10.36
N GLU A 205 1.47 1.78 10.95
CA GLU A 205 0.07 1.97 11.38
C GLU A 205 -0.91 2.04 10.22
N ARG A 206 -0.47 2.56 9.06
CA ARG A 206 -1.30 2.61 7.84
C ARG A 206 -1.51 1.24 7.19
N MET A 207 -0.76 0.23 7.62
CA MET A 207 -0.73 -1.11 7.01
C MET A 207 -1.44 -2.18 7.85
N THR A 208 -1.83 -1.83 9.08
CA THR A 208 -2.74 -2.61 9.95
C THR A 208 -4.17 -2.13 9.82
#